data_AF-A0AAV3SKC1-F1
#
_entry.id   AF-A0AAV3SKC1-F1
#
_cell.length_a   1.000
_cell.length_b   1.000
_cell.length_c   1.000
_cell.angle_alpha   90.00
_cell.angle_beta   90.00
_cell.angle_gamma   90.00
#
_symmetry.space_group_name_H-M   'P 1'
#
loop_
_entity.id
_entity.type
_entity.pdbx_description
1 polymer ?
#
loop_
_entity_poly.entity_id
_entity_poly.type
_entity_poly.pdbx_seq_one_letter_code
_entity_poly.pdbx_strand_id
1 'polypeptide(L)' 'MKFRGPADSTMPECLNCGEFVTEQYVRVFAPTEMGTVRVCPSCPDMIREGSEVREAKSSRQ' A
#
# COMPACT_ATOMS: atom_id res chain seq x y z
N MET A 1 4.13 4.72 -5.41
CA MET A 1 3.81 4.39 -4.01
C MET A 1 2.38 3.87 -3.97
N LYS A 2 2.09 2.75 -3.28
CA LYS A 2 0.75 2.15 -3.25
C LYS A 2 -0.19 2.77 -2.19
N PHE A 3 0.34 3.49 -1.21
CA PHE A 3 -0.43 4.17 -0.18
C PHE A 3 -0.49 5.68 -0.41
N ARG A 4 -1.62 6.29 -0.05
CA ARG A 4 -1.74 7.75 0.09
C ARG A 4 -1.23 8.15 1.49
N GLY A 5 -0.44 9.22 1.57
CA GLY A 5 0.08 9.72 2.84
C GLY A 5 -1.05 10.23 3.76
N PRO A 6 -0.89 10.15 5.09
CA PRO A 6 -1.92 10.57 6.03
C PRO A 6 -2.03 12.10 6.04
N ALA A 7 -3.25 12.62 5.96
CA ALA A 7 -3.52 14.06 6.05
C ALA A 7 -3.70 14.52 7.51
N ASP A 8 -4.23 13.67 8.39
CA ASP A 8 -4.31 13.89 9.83
C ASP A 8 -4.97 12.63 10.44
N SER A 9 -4.33 11.97 11.40
CA SER A 9 -4.88 10.89 12.25
C SER A 9 -5.52 9.63 11.59
N THR A 10 -5.67 9.55 10.27
CA THR A 10 -6.22 8.38 9.56
C THR A 10 -5.10 7.49 9.02
N MET A 11 -5.19 6.19 9.30
CA MET A 11 -4.21 5.20 8.85
C MET A 11 -4.08 5.25 7.32
N PRO A 12 -2.88 5.05 6.75
CA PRO A 12 -2.69 5.12 5.31
C PRO A 12 -3.45 3.98 4.62
N GLU A 13 -4.26 4.33 3.62
CA GLU A 13 -5.04 3.38 2.81
C GLU A 13 -4.33 3.04 1.49
N CYS A 14 -4.43 1.76 1.11
CA CYS A 14 -3.91 1.25 -0.13
C CYS A 14 -4.83 1.63 -1.29
N LEU A 15 -4.27 2.28 -2.30
CA LEU A 15 -5.04 2.73 -3.47
C LEU A 15 -5.46 1.59 -4.41
N ASN A 16 -5.06 0.34 -4.14
CA ASN A 16 -5.39 -0.82 -4.97
C ASN A 16 -6.49 -1.68 -4.34
N CYS A 17 -6.42 -1.96 -3.04
CA CYS A 17 -7.38 -2.84 -2.35
C CYS A 17 -8.19 -2.14 -1.25
N GLY A 18 -7.90 -0.89 -0.92
CA GLY A 18 -8.57 -0.15 0.15
C GLY A 18 -8.14 -0.53 1.56
N GLU A 19 -7.31 -1.56 1.75
CA GLU A 19 -6.80 -1.91 3.07
C GLU A 19 -5.85 -0.87 3.65
N PHE A 20 -5.71 -0.85 4.98
CA PHE A 20 -4.82 0.03 5.70
C PHE A 20 -3.74 -0.74 6.46
N VAL A 21 -2.64 -0.06 6.80
CA VAL A 21 -1.63 -0.59 7.73
C VAL A 21 -1.61 0.22 9.02
N THR A 22 -1.24 -0.43 10.12
CA THR A 22 -1.16 0.24 11.42
C THR A 22 0.06 1.14 11.51
N GLU A 23 0.04 2.09 12.44
CA GLU A 23 1.20 2.94 12.73
C GLU A 23 2.43 2.12 13.13
N GLN A 24 2.25 1.05 13.91
CA GLN A 24 3.34 0.14 14.28
C GLN A 24 3.98 -0.52 13.06
N TYR A 25 3.16 -0.91 12.07
CA TYR A 25 3.65 -1.46 10.82
C TYR A 25 4.46 -0.42 10.04
N VAL A 26 3.97 0.81 9.93
CA VAL A 26 4.69 1.92 9.27
C VAL A 26 6.02 2.17 9.95
N ARG A 27 6.08 2.23 11.29
CA ARG A 27 7.33 2.46 12.04
C ARG A 27 8.42 1.43 11.74
N VAL A 28 8.05 0.18 11.44
CA VAL A 28 9.01 -0.89 11.18
C VAL A 28 9.40 -0.98 9.71
N PHE A 29 8.43 -0.79 8.80
CA PHE A 29 8.61 -1.07 7.38
C PHE A 29 8.69 0.16 6.48
N ALA A 30 8.47 1.37 7.01
CA ALA A 30 8.68 2.59 6.26
C ALA A 30 10.18 2.87 6.12
N PRO A 31 10.65 3.20 4.90
CA PRO A 31 11.98 3.76 4.69
C PRO A 31 12.19 5.04 5.50
N THR A 32 13.44 5.34 5.85
CA THR A 32 13.84 6.57 6.52
C THR A 32 13.27 7.79 5.80
N GLU A 33 12.82 8.79 6.57
CA GLU A 33 12.22 10.05 6.08
C GLU A 33 10.85 9.91 5.41
N MET A 34 10.20 8.74 5.48
CA MET A 34 8.84 8.56 4.99
C MET A 34 7.84 8.24 6.10
N GLY A 35 6.71 8.94 6.13
CA GLY A 35 5.59 8.68 7.04
C GLY A 35 4.62 7.59 6.55
N THR A 36 4.99 6.81 5.54
CA THR A 36 4.12 5.75 4.97
C THR A 36 4.92 4.63 4.31
N VAL A 37 4.29 3.49 4.09
CA VAL A 37 4.87 2.32 3.42
C VAL A 37 4.66 2.40 1.91
N ARG A 38 5.64 1.91 1.12
CA ARG A 38 5.54 1.94 -0.35
C ARG A 38 4.72 0.79 -0.93
N VAL A 39 4.73 -0.36 -0.25
CA VAL A 39 4.19 -1.64 -0.71
C VAL A 39 3.12 -2.10 0.27
N CYS A 40 1.98 -2.54 -0.25
CA CYS A 40 0.88 -3.10 0.56
C CYS A 40 1.12 -4.59 0.80
N PRO A 41 1.06 -5.07 2.06
CA PRO A 41 1.19 -6.49 2.37
C PRO A 41 -0.01 -7.31 1.90
N SER A 42 -1.20 -6.69 1.81
CA SER A 42 -2.46 -7.40 1.54
C SER A 42 -2.77 -7.57 0.05
N CYS A 43 -2.03 -6.92 -0.86
CA CYS A 43 -2.28 -7.01 -2.30
C CYS A 43 -0.99 -7.11 -3.13
N PRO A 44 -0.16 -8.16 -2.92
CA PRO A 44 1.10 -8.33 -3.63
C PRO A 44 0.90 -8.47 -5.14
N ASP A 45 -0.15 -9.20 -5.56
CA ASP A 45 -0.44 -9.55 -6.96
C ASP A 45 -1.49 -8.63 -7.61
N MET A 46 -1.70 -7.44 -7.07
CA MET A 46 -2.59 -6.44 -7.66
C MET A 46 -1.81 -5.43 -8.51
N ILE A 47 -2.22 -5.32 -9.77
CA ILE A 47 -1.66 -4.43 -10.79
C ILE A 47 -2.62 -3.27 -11.02
N ARG A 48 -2.06 -2.08 -11.21
CA ARG A 48 -2.81 -0.88 -11.59
C ARG A 48 -2.40 -0.45 -12.99
N GLU A 49 -3.35 -0.45 -13.91
CA GLU A 49 -3.19 -0.03 -15.31
C GLU A 49 -4.03 1.23 -15.54
N GLY A 50 -3.39 2.40 -15.44
CA GLY A 50 -4.09 3.68 -15.46
C GLY A 50 -5.05 3.85 -14.27
N SER A 51 -6.35 3.93 -14.55
CA SER A 51 -7.41 4.04 -13.55
C SER A 51 -7.94 2.70 -13.04
N GLU A 52 -7.65 1.60 -13.72
CA GLU A 52 -8.18 0.28 -13.36
C GLU A 52 -7.20 -0.51 -12.47
N VAL A 53 -7.77 -1.28 -11.54
CA VAL A 53 -7.03 -2.19 -10.66
C VAL A 53 -7.54 -3.60 -10.91
N ARG A 54 -6.61 -4.54 -11.14
CA ARG A 54 -6.92 -5.94 -11.40
C ARG A 54 -5.85 -6.87 -10.82
N GLU A 55 -6.21 -8.15 -10.69
CA GLU A 55 -5.25 -9.20 -10.33
C GLU A 55 -4.26 -9.48 -11.47
N ALA A 56 -3.06 -9.91 -11.10
CA ALA A 56 -2.04 -10.38 -12.02
C ALA A 56 -2.48 -11.68 -12.70
N LYS A 57 -2.18 -11.84 -13.98
CA LYS A 57 -2.52 -13.04 -14.76
C LYS A 57 -1.67 -14.27 -14.40
N SER A 58 -0.63 -14.09 -13.60
CA SER A 58 0.27 -15.14 -13.12
C SER A 58 0.78 -14.77 -11.73
N SER A 59 0.75 -15.71 -10.80
CA SER A 59 1.39 -15.55 -9.48
C SER A 59 2.88 -15.78 -9.62
N ARG A 60 3.69 -14.89 -9.04
CA ARG A 60 5.15 -15.01 -9.05
C ARG A 60 5.56 -15.85 -7.83
N GLN A 61 5.59 -17.17 -8.00
CA GLN A 61 6.20 -18.09 -7.02
C GLN A 61 7.71 -18.12 -7.17
#